data_AF-A0A3M2VQ09-F1
#
_entry.id   AF-A0A3M2VQ09-F1
#
_cell.length_a   1.000
_cell.length_b   1.000
_cell.length_c   1.000
_cell.angle_alpha   90.00
_cell.angle_beta   90.00
_cell.angle_gamma   90.00
#
_symmetry.space_group_name_H-M   'P 1'
#
loop_
_entity.id
_entity.type
_entity.pdbx_description
1 polymer ?
#
loop_
_entity_poly.entity_id
_entity_poly.type
_entity_poly.pdbx_seq_one_letter_code
_entity_poly.pdbx_strand_id
1 'polypeptide(L)' 'MTPIQRLVNFFGGQAKTAIALGVTQAAVSYWVSGTHQMGAAKAFLAEELTGGMVTARDLCLNQPNRTEKSTNYGDK' A
#
# COMPACT_ATOMS: atom_id res chain seq x y z
N MET A 1 -7.75 -12.08 1.68
CA MET A 1 -7.26 -11.17 0.63
C MET A 1 -7.05 -9.78 1.23
N THR A 2 -5.84 -9.24 1.15
CA THR A 2 -5.50 -7.92 1.74
C THR A 2 -6.12 -6.77 0.92
N PRO A 3 -6.28 -5.56 1.49
CA PRO A 3 -6.72 -4.38 0.74
C PRO A 3 -5.85 -4.11 -0.50
N ILE A 4 -4.53 -4.30 -0.38
CA ILE A 4 -3.60 -4.17 -1.51
C ILE A 4 -3.87 -5.22 -2.59
N GLN A 5 -4.10 -6.48 -2.21
CA GLN A 5 -4.47 -7.51 -3.18
C GLN A 5 -5.79 -7.18 -3.88
N ARG A 6 -6.79 -6.68 -3.16
CA ARG A 6 -8.09 -6.27 -3.75
C ARG A 6 -7.90 -5.15 -4.76
N LEU A 7 -7.10 -4.14 -4.41
CA LEU A 7 -6.75 -3.05 -5.29
C LEU A 7 -6.07 -3.53 -6.57
N VAL A 8 -5.09 -4.43 -6.44
CA VAL A 8 -4.38 -5.00 -7.60
C VAL A 8 -5.33 -5.79 -8.50
N ASN A 9 -6.25 -6.56 -7.92
CA ASN A 9 -7.23 -7.31 -8.69
C ASN A 9 -8.26 -6.41 -9.38
N PHE A 10 -8.69 -5.32 -8.72
CA PHE A 10 -9.60 -4.33 -9.31
C PHE A 10 -9.05 -3.76 -10.63
N PHE A 11 -7.77 -3.38 -10.64
CA PHE A 11 -7.12 -2.88 -11.86
C PHE A 11 -6.68 -4.00 -12.81
N GLY A 12 -6.76 -5.28 -12.42
CA GLY A 12 -6.37 -6.42 -13.25
C GLY A 12 -4.87 -6.67 -13.31
N GLY A 13 -4.14 -6.37 -12.23
CA GLY A 13 -2.72 -6.71 -12.04
C GLY A 13 -1.83 -5.54 -11.63
N GLN A 14 -0.60 -5.85 -11.20
CA GLN A 14 0.33 -4.84 -10.65
C GLN A 14 0.70 -3.77 -11.67
N ALA A 15 0.89 -4.14 -12.94
CA ALA A 15 1.24 -3.20 -14.00
C ALA A 15 0.13 -2.19 -14.28
N LYS A 16 -1.12 -2.64 -14.37
CA LYS A 16 -2.29 -1.76 -14.56
C LYS A 16 -2.54 -0.87 -13.35
N THR A 17 -2.35 -1.41 -12.14
CA THR A 17 -2.40 -0.63 -10.89
C THR A 17 -1.35 0.49 -10.89
N ALA A 18 -0.13 0.18 -11.34
CA ALA A 18 0.95 1.15 -11.39
C ALA A 18 0.65 2.31 -12.35
N ILE A 19 0.12 1.99 -13.53
CA ILE A 19 -0.33 2.99 -14.52
C ILE A 19 -1.46 3.85 -13.92
N ALA A 20 -2.48 3.23 -13.33
CA ALA A 20 -3.63 3.94 -12.77
C ALA A 20 -3.23 4.91 -11.64
N LEU A 21 -2.27 4.51 -10.79
CA LEU A 21 -1.81 5.32 -9.66
C LEU A 21 -0.61 6.21 -10.00
N GLY A 22 -0.11 6.20 -11.25
CA GLY A 22 1.06 6.97 -11.66
C GLY A 22 2.30 6.63 -10.84
N VAL A 23 2.61 5.34 -10.67
CA VAL A 23 3.78 4.82 -9.97
C VAL A 23 4.47 3.74 -10.79
N THR A 24 5.59 3.21 -10.31
CA THR A 24 6.26 2.06 -10.94
C THR A 24 5.62 0.74 -10.51
N GLN A 25 5.70 -0.30 -11.37
CA GLN A 25 5.23 -1.64 -11.01
C GLN A 25 5.99 -2.21 -9.79
N ALA A 26 7.26 -1.86 -9.63
CA ALA A 26 8.07 -2.21 -8.47
C ALA A 26 7.49 -1.64 -7.17
N ALA A 27 7.00 -0.40 -7.17
CA ALA A 27 6.34 0.19 -6.00
C ALA A 27 5.11 -0.62 -5.60
N VAL A 28 4.30 -1.05 -6.57
CA VAL A 28 3.14 -1.93 -6.33
C VAL A 28 3.58 -3.27 -5.75
N SER A 29 4.65 -3.86 -6.29
CA SER A 29 5.22 -5.10 -5.76
C SER A 29 5.65 -4.97 -4.31
N TYR A 30 6.25 -3.85 -3.90
CA TYR A 30 6.63 -3.61 -2.51
C TYR A 30 5.42 -3.48 -1.57
N TRP A 31 4.29 -2.96 -2.06
CA TRP A 31 3.06 -2.93 -1.27
C TRP A 31 2.46 -4.32 -1.12
N VAL A 32 2.48 -5.12 -2.20
CA VAL A 32 1.98 -6.50 -2.19
C VAL A 32 2.81 -7.38 -1.27
N SER A 33 4.13 -7.22 -1.25
CA SER A 33 5.04 -7.93 -0.35
C SER A 33 5.04 -7.36 1.08
N GLY A 34 4.44 -6.19 1.30
CA GLY A 34 4.47 -5.49 2.58
C GLY A 34 5.83 -4.87 2.93
N THR A 35 6.78 -4.81 2.00
CA THR A 35 8.11 -4.22 2.21
C THR A 35 8.06 -2.71 2.38
N HIS A 36 7.22 -2.03 1.59
CA HIS A 36 6.97 -0.61 1.73
C HIS A 36 5.48 -0.35 1.91
N GLN A 37 5.18 0.74 2.60
CA GLN A 37 3.80 1.14 2.84
C GLN A 37 3.31 2.08 1.73
N MET A 38 2.00 2.03 1.48
CA MET A 38 1.35 3.00 0.63
C MET A 38 1.18 4.31 1.41
N GLY A 39 1.69 5.40 0.85
CA GLY A 39 1.48 6.74 1.41
C GLY A 39 0.04 7.22 1.24
N ALA A 40 -0.41 8.09 2.16
CA ALA A 40 -1.79 8.58 2.19
C ALA A 40 -2.27 9.16 0.86
N ALA A 41 -1.43 9.93 0.15
CA ALA A 41 -1.80 10.50 -1.15
C ALA A 41 -2.16 9.43 -2.20
N LYS A 42 -1.44 8.30 -2.23
CA LYS A 42 -1.75 7.19 -3.15
C LYS A 42 -2.95 6.38 -2.67
N ALA A 43 -3.15 6.29 -1.36
CA ALA A 43 -4.30 5.63 -0.76
C ALA A 43 -5.60 6.37 -1.08
N PHE A 44 -5.63 7.70 -0.98
CA PHE A 44 -6.79 8.51 -1.38
C PHE A 44 -7.07 8.43 -2.88
N LEU A 45 -6.03 8.51 -3.72
CA LEU A 45 -6.20 8.33 -5.17
C LEU A 45 -6.76 6.94 -5.50
N ALA A 46 -6.30 5.89 -4.83
CA ALA A 46 -6.81 4.54 -5.00
C ALA A 46 -8.29 4.43 -4.60
N GLU A 47 -8.70 5.07 -3.50
CA GLU A 47 -10.10 5.11 -3.07
C GLU A 47 -10.99 5.81 -4.10
N GLU A 48 -10.56 6.96 -4.61
CA GLU A 48 -11.27 7.71 -5.65
C GLU A 48 -11.44 6.88 -6.94
N LEU A 49 -10.34 6.29 -7.43
CA LEU A 49 -10.37 5.49 -8.67
C LEU A 49 -11.15 4.17 -8.53
N THR A 50 -11.28 3.64 -7.31
CA THR A 50 -12.05 2.42 -7.04
C THR A 50 -13.49 2.70 -6.61
N GLY A 51 -13.90 3.97 -6.52
CA GLY A 51 -15.22 4.37 -6.05
C GLY A 51 -15.50 3.92 -4.61
N GLY A 52 -14.48 3.87 -3.76
CA GLY A 52 -14.62 3.43 -2.36
C GLY A 52 -14.61 1.91 -2.14
N MET A 53 -14.44 1.08 -3.18
CA MET A 53 -14.32 -0.38 -3.01
C MET A 53 -13.11 -0.76 -2.14
N VAL A 54 -12.03 0.01 -2.24
CA VAL A 54 -10.87 -0.10 -1.34
C VAL A 54 -10.60 1.27 -0.76
N THR A 55 -10.83 1.42 0.55
CA THR A 55 -10.69 2.72 1.22
C THR A 55 -9.24 3.06 1.53
N ALA A 56 -8.90 4.35 1.56
CA ALA A 56 -7.59 4.83 1.98
C ALA A 56 -7.27 4.38 3.41
N ARG A 57 -8.30 4.35 4.27
CA ARG A 57 -8.21 3.79 5.63
C ARG A 57 -7.71 2.35 5.61
N ASP A 58 -8.29 1.48 4.78
CA ASP A 58 -7.87 0.07 4.70
C ASP A 58 -6.43 -0.07 4.17
N LEU A 59 -6.06 0.76 3.19
CA LEU A 59 -4.73 0.78 2.58
C LEU A 59 -3.65 1.26 3.55
N CYS A 60 -3.99 2.20 4.43
CA CYS A 60 -3.07 2.77 5.41
C CYS A 60 -3.08 2.05 6.77
N LEU A 61 -4.17 1.41 7.20
CA LEU A 61 -4.25 0.76 8.52
C LEU A 61 -3.78 -0.69 8.51
N ASN A 62 -3.82 -1.38 7.36
CA ASN A 62 -3.40 -2.78 7.29
C ASN A 62 -1.86 -2.92 7.18
N GLN A 63 -1.17 -2.12 7.99
CA GLN A 63 0.27 -2.06 8.14
C GLN A 63 0.67 -3.01 9.27
N PRO A 64 1.34 -4.14 8.97
CA PRO A 64 1.98 -4.91 10.03
C PRO A 64 3.10 -4.05 10.65
N ASN A 65 2.86 -3.59 11.88
CA ASN A 65 3.81 -3.03 12.84
C ASN A 65 4.32 -1.59 12.60
N ARG A 66 3.64 -0.63 13.25
CA ARG A 66 4.26 0.58 13.84
C ARG A 66 4.38 0.46 15.36
N THR A 67 4.82 -0.70 15.82
CA THR A 67 5.20 -1.08 17.19
C THR A 67 6.18 -2.21 16.95
N GLU A 68 7.49 -2.15 17.11
CA GLU A 68 8.37 -1.44 18.04
C GLU A 68 9.76 -1.33 17.36
N LYS A 69 10.31 -0.13 17.24
CA LYS A 69 11.76 0.09 17.38
C LYS A 69 11.95 1.44 18.04
N SER A 70 11.48 1.51 19.29
CA SER A 70 12.02 2.44 20.27
C SER A 70 13.46 2.01 20.54
N THR A 71 14.40 2.90 20.20
CA THR A 71 15.69 3.11 20.87
C THR A 71 16.40 1.89 21.48
N ASN A 72 17.48 1.45 20.83
CA ASN A 72 18.69 1.13 21.58
C ASN A 72 19.92 1.49 20.74
N TYR A 73 20.38 2.74 20.89
CA TYR A 73 21.76 3.11 20.61
C TYR A 73 22.46 3.15 21.98
N GLY A 74 23.13 2.06 22.31
CA GLY A 74 23.88 1.85 23.55
C GLY A 74 24.45 0.42 23.59
N ASP A 75 25.76 0.34 23.84
CA ASP A 75 26.58 -0.83 24.15
C ASP A 75 27.07 -1.75 22.99
N LYS A 76 28.17 -1.34 22.35
CA LYS A 76 29.54 -1.82 22.66
C LYS A 76 30.61 -1.04 21.91
#